data_AF-B5YMH4-F1
#
_entry.id   AF-B5YMH4-F1
#
_cell.length_a   1.000
_cell.length_b   1.000
_cell.length_c   1.000
_cell.angle_alpha   90.00
_cell.angle_beta   90.00
_cell.angle_gamma   90.00
#
_symmetry.space_group_name_H-M   'P 1'
#
loop_
_entity.id
_entity.type
_entity.pdbx_description
1 polymer ?
#
loop_
_entity_poly.entity_id
_entity_poly.type
_entity_poly.pdbx_seq_one_letter_code
_entity_poly.pdbx_strand_id
1 'polypeptide(L)'
;MTDNWKETLFVWDGILSIVDKDESKDDSSSASATGGVAINWEGTWVGCVAADATQVETPKRGAFDEYVSSDHKFNVMGSAVQGSNDEKEEKNDSGTAIGGDASLLYVANMTDGIGYDLGDGSEKKNHKDTIHNMYLSTLRWKGNLRDQVENVVFAMGENEFGPFISVGWLRVGNRVTLARRYIDEDDERVKWEIDDLRKAVFDQNATVVEDGRVQITIPPWQCAAMHVNASHLSKRQKITKN
;
A
#
# COMPACT_ATOMS: atom_id res chain seq x y z
N MET A 1 -0.37 16.52 -20.14
CA MET A 1 -0.38 15.04 -20.22
C MET A 1 -1.83 14.58 -20.35
N THR A 2 -2.19 13.97 -21.47
CA THR A 2 -3.53 13.38 -21.71
C THR A 2 -3.63 12.01 -21.04
N ASP A 3 -4.63 11.81 -20.17
CA ASP A 3 -5.34 10.58 -19.72
C ASP A 3 -4.60 9.28 -19.34
N ASN A 4 -3.27 9.21 -19.43
CA ASN A 4 -2.52 7.97 -19.19
C ASN A 4 -2.36 7.60 -17.69
N TRP A 5 -2.92 8.38 -16.77
CA TRP A 5 -2.76 8.14 -15.33
C TRP A 5 -3.47 6.87 -14.86
N LYS A 6 -4.59 6.48 -15.48
CA LYS A 6 -5.26 5.20 -15.19
C LYS A 6 -4.41 4.01 -15.63
N GLU A 7 -3.79 4.11 -16.80
CA GLU A 7 -2.90 3.09 -17.35
C GLU A 7 -1.50 3.06 -16.71
N THR A 8 -1.17 4.06 -15.89
CA THR A 8 0.09 4.14 -15.16
C THR A 8 -0.03 3.50 -13.78
N LEU A 9 0.92 2.62 -13.45
CA LEU A 9 1.16 2.18 -12.09
C LEU A 9 2.21 3.11 -11.47
N PHE A 10 1.83 3.84 -10.43
CA PHE A 10 2.73 4.75 -9.73
C PHE A 10 3.41 4.00 -8.61
N VAL A 11 4.72 3.79 -8.68
CA VAL A 11 5.48 3.06 -7.64
C VAL A 11 6.15 4.06 -6.71
N TRP A 12 5.67 4.10 -5.48
CA TRP A 12 6.10 4.95 -4.39
C TRP A 12 7.07 4.17 -3.52
N ASP A 13 8.16 4.79 -3.12
CA ASP A 13 9.13 4.18 -2.24
C ASP A 13 9.73 5.22 -1.29
N GLY A 14 9.73 4.89 0.00
CA GLY A 14 10.12 5.84 1.04
C GLY A 14 10.29 5.20 2.41
N ILE A 15 10.69 6.02 3.38
CA ILE A 15 10.91 5.61 4.76
C ILE A 15 9.70 5.98 5.60
N LEU A 16 9.16 4.99 6.31
CA LEU A 16 8.11 5.20 7.31
C LEU A 16 8.76 5.40 8.69
N SER A 17 8.55 6.58 9.25
CA SER A 17 9.08 7.01 10.54
C SER A 17 7.94 7.24 11.53
N ILE A 18 8.18 6.93 12.81
CA ILE A 18 7.28 7.33 13.89
C ILE A 18 7.73 8.72 14.35
N VAL A 19 6.78 9.63 14.48
CA VAL A 19 7.04 11.00 14.92
C VAL A 19 6.92 11.04 16.43
N ASP A 20 8.04 11.24 17.12
CA ASP A 20 8.06 11.37 18.56
C ASP A 20 7.45 12.73 18.97
N LYS A 21 6.50 12.70 19.92
CA LYS A 21 5.77 13.91 20.37
C LYS A 21 6.66 14.97 21.01
N ASP A 22 7.89 14.62 21.41
CA ASP A 22 8.80 15.53 22.10
C ASP A 22 9.55 16.49 21.16
N GLU A 23 9.49 16.29 19.84
CA GLU A 23 10.14 17.16 18.84
C GLU A 23 9.20 18.22 18.23
N SER A 24 7.88 18.11 18.42
CA SER A 24 6.92 19.12 17.94
C SER A 24 6.82 20.28 18.94
N LYS A 25 7.78 21.22 18.88
CA LYS A 25 7.81 22.44 19.70
C LYS A 25 7.04 23.64 19.14
N ASP A 26 6.33 23.49 18.02
CA ASP A 26 5.54 24.58 17.46
C ASP A 26 4.06 24.20 17.35
N ASP A 27 3.25 25.09 17.93
CA ASP A 27 1.80 25.11 17.99
C ASP A 27 1.13 24.92 16.61
N SER A 28 -0.04 24.29 16.64
CA SER A 28 -1.07 24.23 15.58
C SER A 28 -0.97 23.13 14.50
N SER A 29 -0.94 21.86 14.90
CA SER A 29 -1.66 20.83 14.13
C SER A 29 -2.13 19.68 15.02
N SER A 30 -3.35 19.21 14.75
CA SER A 30 -4.22 18.39 15.58
C SER A 30 -3.76 16.94 15.74
N ALA A 31 -2.58 16.69 16.32
CA ALA A 31 -2.10 15.35 16.60
C ALA A 31 -2.85 14.69 17.78
N SER A 32 -3.98 14.08 17.43
CA SER A 32 -4.65 12.92 18.04
C SER A 32 -5.14 13.05 19.49
N ALA A 33 -6.37 13.56 19.63
CA ALA A 33 -7.26 13.23 20.74
C ALA A 33 -7.71 11.74 20.76
N THR A 34 -7.29 10.94 19.77
CA THR A 34 -7.77 9.57 19.47
C THR A 34 -6.76 8.45 19.76
N GLY A 35 -5.69 8.71 20.53
CA GLY A 35 -4.76 7.65 20.98
C GLY A 35 -3.88 6.99 19.90
N GLY A 36 -3.79 7.55 18.68
CA GLY A 36 -2.95 7.02 17.61
C GLY A 36 -1.46 7.38 17.72
N VAL A 37 -0.62 6.60 17.04
CA VAL A 37 0.82 6.85 16.85
C VAL A 37 0.99 7.75 15.62
N ALA A 38 1.62 8.91 15.80
CA ALA A 38 1.93 9.80 14.68
C ALA A 38 3.03 9.19 13.79
N ILE A 39 2.83 9.24 12.48
CA ILE A 39 3.75 8.65 11.49
C ILE A 39 3.99 9.61 10.33
N ASN A 40 5.17 9.52 9.74
CA ASN A 40 5.60 10.24 8.55
C ASN A 40 6.13 9.24 7.52
N TRP A 41 5.67 9.33 6.28
CA TRP A 41 6.19 8.56 5.15
C TRP A 41 6.68 9.52 4.07
N GLU A 42 7.98 9.47 3.80
CA GLU A 42 8.62 10.36 2.84
C GLU A 42 9.55 9.61 1.89
N GLY A 43 9.65 10.11 0.67
CA GLY A 43 10.44 9.47 -0.37
C GLY A 43 10.15 10.03 -1.75
N THR A 44 10.16 9.13 -2.74
CA THR A 44 9.92 9.48 -4.14
C THR A 44 9.06 8.43 -4.83
N TRP A 45 8.45 8.82 -5.95
CA TRP A 45 7.66 7.89 -6.75
C TRP A 45 8.08 7.95 -8.22
N VAL A 46 7.76 6.89 -8.97
CA VAL A 46 7.95 6.82 -10.43
C VAL A 46 6.68 6.30 -11.12
N GLY A 47 6.36 6.81 -12.30
CA GLY A 47 5.25 6.31 -13.12
C GLY A 47 5.71 5.22 -14.09
N CYS A 48 5.04 4.06 -14.06
CA CYS A 48 5.24 2.98 -15.01
C CYS A 48 3.98 2.78 -15.85
N VAL A 49 4.00 3.20 -17.11
CA VAL A 49 2.89 2.98 -18.05
C VAL A 49 2.76 1.49 -18.32
N ALA A 50 1.78 0.85 -17.72
CA ALA A 50 1.58 -0.58 -17.80
C ALA A 50 0.14 -0.92 -17.40
N ALA A 51 -0.67 -1.32 -18.38
CA ALA A 51 -2.03 -1.75 -18.09
C ALA A 51 -2.08 -3.08 -17.31
N ASP A 52 -1.12 -3.96 -17.57
CA ASP A 52 -0.88 -5.21 -16.86
C ASP A 52 0.20 -4.99 -15.80
N ALA A 53 -0.18 -5.10 -14.52
CA ALA A 53 0.72 -4.87 -13.40
C ALA A 53 1.81 -5.94 -13.26
N THR A 54 1.63 -7.12 -13.87
CA THR A 54 2.66 -8.18 -13.88
C THR A 54 3.90 -7.79 -14.67
N GLN A 55 3.78 -6.81 -15.57
CA GLN A 55 4.89 -6.28 -16.36
C GLN A 55 5.71 -5.22 -15.62
N VAL A 56 5.23 -4.74 -14.47
CA VAL A 56 5.93 -3.74 -13.67
C VAL A 56 6.90 -4.42 -12.72
N GLU A 57 8.20 -4.30 -13.02
CA GLU A 57 9.25 -4.86 -12.19
C GLU A 57 9.33 -4.19 -10.81
N THR A 58 9.94 -4.91 -9.87
CA THR A 58 10.41 -4.26 -8.63
C THR A 58 11.44 -3.21 -8.98
N PRO A 59 11.31 -1.96 -8.51
CA PRO A 59 12.37 -0.98 -8.68
C PRO A 59 13.70 -1.53 -8.16
N LYS A 60 14.75 -1.43 -8.98
CA LYS A 60 16.07 -2.00 -8.67
C LYS A 60 16.62 -1.38 -7.37
N ARG A 61 17.42 -2.14 -6.62
CA ARG A 61 18.16 -1.61 -5.46
C ARG A 61 19.04 -0.45 -5.97
N GLY A 62 18.82 0.76 -5.46
CA GLY A 62 19.45 2.00 -5.95
C GLY A 62 18.62 2.83 -6.93
N ALA A 63 17.43 2.38 -7.35
CA ALA A 63 16.42 3.24 -7.98
C ALA A 63 15.99 4.39 -7.04
N PHE A 64 16.29 4.25 -5.75
CA PHE A 64 15.89 5.12 -4.68
C PHE A 64 17.02 5.31 -3.63
N ASP A 65 18.26 5.57 -4.06
CA ASP A 65 19.36 5.90 -3.12
C ASP A 65 19.07 7.18 -2.31
N GLU A 66 19.85 7.45 -1.27
CA GLU A 66 19.74 8.60 -0.34
C GLU A 66 19.54 9.98 -1.05
N TYR A 67 19.82 10.04 -2.36
CA TYR A 67 19.53 11.11 -3.31
C TYR A 67 18.89 10.58 -4.62
N VAL A 68 17.64 10.10 -4.57
CA VAL A 68 16.92 9.47 -5.70
C VAL A 68 16.89 10.33 -6.97
N SER A 69 17.02 9.65 -8.12
CA SER A 69 16.91 10.13 -9.51
C SER A 69 15.49 10.35 -10.03
N SER A 70 14.47 10.23 -9.17
CA SER A 70 13.12 10.72 -9.49
C SER A 70 12.98 12.14 -8.95
N ASP A 71 12.63 13.06 -9.84
CA ASP A 71 12.31 14.44 -9.47
C ASP A 71 11.00 14.53 -8.67
N HIS A 72 10.20 13.47 -8.58
CA HIS A 72 8.90 13.47 -7.92
C HIS A 72 9.00 13.00 -6.47
N LYS A 73 8.97 13.95 -5.54
CA LYS A 73 9.06 13.70 -4.10
C LYS A 73 7.69 13.62 -3.46
N PHE A 74 7.63 12.98 -2.30
CA PHE A 74 6.47 13.04 -1.43
C PHE A 74 6.87 13.09 0.04
N ASN A 75 6.00 13.67 0.85
CA ASN A 75 6.03 13.61 2.31
C ASN A 75 4.57 13.64 2.78
N VAL A 76 4.10 12.50 3.27
CA VAL A 76 2.73 12.29 3.73
C VAL A 76 2.77 11.90 5.20
N MET A 77 1.98 12.58 6.00
CA MET A 77 1.91 12.36 7.44
C MET A 77 0.55 11.81 7.81
N GLY A 78 0.47 11.23 9.01
CA GLY A 78 -0.75 10.62 9.46
C GLY A 78 -0.70 10.10 10.88
N SER A 79 -1.75 9.36 11.23
CA SER A 79 -1.82 8.64 12.50
C SER A 79 -2.21 7.19 12.27
N ALA A 80 -1.59 6.30 13.04
CA ALA A 80 -1.88 4.87 13.02
C ALA A 80 -2.49 4.43 14.35
N VAL A 81 -3.58 3.67 14.27
CA VAL A 81 -4.22 3.02 15.42
C VAL A 81 -4.14 1.51 15.19
N GLN A 82 -3.79 0.76 16.24
CA GLN A 82 -3.84 -0.69 16.17
C GLN A 82 -5.31 -1.14 16.23
N GLY A 83 -5.73 -2.02 15.32
CA GLY A 83 -7.06 -2.61 15.40
C GLY A 83 -7.28 -3.27 16.77
N SER A 84 -8.47 -3.11 17.32
CA SER A 84 -8.87 -3.79 18.55
C SER A 84 -9.58 -5.11 18.23
N ASN A 85 -9.36 -6.10 19.07
CA ASN A 85 -10.04 -7.40 18.99
C ASN A 85 -11.45 -7.40 19.61
N ASP A 86 -11.98 -6.22 19.94
CA ASP A 86 -13.10 -6.10 20.88
C ASP A 86 -14.47 -6.44 20.25
N GLU A 87 -14.54 -6.62 18.93
CA GLU A 87 -15.75 -7.03 18.22
C GLU A 87 -15.54 -8.38 17.49
N LYS A 88 -15.34 -9.45 18.25
CA LYS A 88 -15.47 -10.81 17.69
C LYS A 88 -16.94 -11.21 17.65
N GLU A 89 -17.61 -10.97 16.54
CA GLU A 89 -18.66 -11.91 16.13
C GLU A 89 -17.96 -13.24 15.82
N GLU A 90 -18.31 -14.29 16.58
CA GLU A 90 -17.84 -15.67 16.38
C GLU A 90 -18.24 -16.19 14.99
N LYS A 91 -17.48 -15.83 13.95
CA LYS A 91 -17.53 -16.55 12.68
C LYS A 91 -16.62 -17.77 12.80
N ASN A 92 -17.24 -18.90 13.13
CA ASN A 92 -16.69 -20.25 13.04
C ASN A 92 -16.38 -20.62 11.58
N ASP A 93 -15.37 -20.01 10.98
CA ASP A 93 -14.79 -20.51 9.73
C ASP A 93 -13.41 -21.10 10.03
N SER A 94 -13.34 -22.43 10.04
CA SER A 94 -12.20 -23.24 10.46
C SER A 94 -11.04 -23.24 9.45
N GLY A 95 -10.92 -22.20 8.62
CA GLY A 95 -9.82 -22.00 7.71
C GLY A 95 -9.05 -20.75 8.11
N THR A 96 -7.82 -20.89 8.58
CA THR A 96 -6.93 -19.74 8.79
C THR A 96 -6.76 -19.03 7.44
N ALA A 97 -7.43 -17.89 7.26
CA ALA A 97 -7.33 -17.12 6.03
C ALA A 97 -5.86 -16.71 5.81
N ILE A 98 -5.35 -16.91 4.59
CA ILE A 98 -4.00 -16.48 4.24
C ILE A 98 -3.98 -14.95 4.33
N GLY A 99 -3.11 -14.43 5.20
CA GLY A 99 -3.15 -13.00 5.56
C GLY A 99 -3.19 -12.74 7.07
N GLY A 100 -3.64 -13.70 7.87
CA GLY A 100 -3.91 -13.50 9.30
C GLY A 100 -5.22 -12.77 9.58
N ASP A 101 -5.40 -12.31 10.81
CA ASP A 101 -6.57 -11.54 11.25
C ASP A 101 -6.36 -10.04 10.97
N ALA A 102 -7.29 -9.42 10.26
CA ALA A 102 -7.22 -8.00 9.92
C ALA A 102 -7.33 -7.09 11.16
N SER A 103 -7.99 -7.56 12.22
CA SER A 103 -8.09 -6.84 13.50
C SER A 103 -6.74 -6.60 14.17
N LEU A 104 -5.70 -7.36 13.80
CA LEU A 104 -4.36 -7.23 14.36
C LEU A 104 -3.51 -6.20 13.63
N LEU A 105 -4.01 -5.65 12.51
CA LEU A 105 -3.28 -4.70 11.68
C LEU A 105 -3.40 -3.28 12.27
N TYR A 106 -2.37 -2.48 12.03
CA TYR A 106 -2.45 -1.04 12.16
C TYR A 106 -3.22 -0.46 10.98
N VAL A 107 -4.19 0.39 11.30
CA VAL A 107 -4.91 1.23 10.34
C VAL A 107 -4.32 2.63 10.44
N ALA A 108 -3.65 3.04 9.37
CA ALA A 108 -3.03 4.36 9.26
C ALA A 108 -3.84 5.25 8.32
N ASN A 109 -4.17 6.46 8.76
CA ASN A 109 -4.77 7.50 7.93
C ASN A 109 -3.68 8.54 7.59
N MET A 110 -3.36 8.67 6.30
CA MET A 110 -2.17 9.35 5.76
C MET A 110 -2.53 10.54 4.86
N THR A 111 -3.36 11.44 5.36
CA THR A 111 -3.85 12.62 4.59
C THR A 111 -3.15 13.93 4.95
N ASP A 112 -2.27 13.93 5.97
CA ASP A 112 -1.54 15.11 6.40
C ASP A 112 -0.19 15.25 5.66
N GLY A 113 0.59 16.27 6.02
CA GLY A 113 1.93 16.51 5.47
C GLY A 113 1.92 17.44 4.25
N ILE A 114 3.00 17.39 3.47
CA ILE A 114 3.19 18.28 2.32
C ILE A 114 2.45 17.73 1.11
N GLY A 115 2.30 16.41 0.97
CA GLY A 115 1.69 15.76 -0.19
C GLY A 115 2.75 15.20 -1.14
N TYR A 116 2.48 15.26 -2.44
CA TYR A 116 3.37 14.72 -3.47
C TYR A 116 3.47 15.61 -4.69
N ASP A 117 4.63 15.58 -5.31
CA ASP A 117 4.89 16.27 -6.57
C ASP A 117 4.28 15.52 -7.75
N LEU A 118 3.74 16.22 -8.74
CA LEU A 118 3.32 15.68 -10.03
C LEU A 118 3.61 16.69 -11.15
N GLY A 119 3.98 16.18 -12.33
CA GLY A 119 4.41 16.98 -13.47
C GLY A 119 5.91 17.31 -13.45
N ASP A 120 6.38 17.95 -14.52
CA ASP A 120 7.81 18.22 -14.73
C ASP A 120 8.07 19.71 -14.96
N GLY A 121 9.28 20.15 -14.64
CA GLY A 121 9.73 21.53 -14.88
C GLY A 121 8.79 22.58 -14.27
N SER A 122 8.29 23.50 -15.10
CA SER A 122 7.40 24.58 -14.67
C SER A 122 5.95 24.13 -14.42
N GLU A 123 5.56 22.93 -14.85
CA GLU A 123 4.21 22.38 -14.62
C GLU A 123 4.14 21.56 -13.33
N LYS A 124 5.28 21.34 -12.66
CA LYS A 124 5.37 20.60 -11.42
C LYS A 124 4.53 21.27 -10.33
N LYS A 125 3.53 20.55 -9.83
CA LYS A 125 2.62 20.97 -8.77
C LYS A 125 2.62 19.97 -7.63
N ASN A 126 2.21 20.44 -6.47
CA ASN A 126 2.02 19.59 -5.31
C ASN A 126 0.53 19.23 -5.17
N HIS A 127 0.27 17.98 -4.86
CA HIS A 127 -1.04 17.36 -4.74
C HIS A 127 -1.16 16.61 -3.41
N LYS A 128 -2.40 16.39 -2.97
CA LYS A 128 -2.69 15.70 -1.71
C LYS A 128 -3.80 14.69 -1.88
N ASP A 129 -3.72 13.62 -1.08
CA ASP A 129 -4.80 12.68 -0.96
C ASP A 129 -5.85 13.22 0.01
N THR A 130 -7.14 13.11 -0.36
CA THR A 130 -8.26 13.46 0.51
C THR A 130 -8.62 12.31 1.43
N ILE A 131 -8.38 11.08 0.97
CA ILE A 131 -8.48 9.85 1.75
C ILE A 131 -7.23 9.01 1.46
N HIS A 132 -6.57 8.48 2.48
CA HIS A 132 -5.45 7.56 2.31
C HIS A 132 -5.34 6.65 3.53
N ASN A 133 -6.03 5.51 3.48
CA ASN A 133 -6.00 4.50 4.53
C ASN A 133 -5.00 3.41 4.17
N MET A 134 -4.14 3.02 5.11
CA MET A 134 -3.13 1.99 4.95
C MET A 134 -3.26 0.90 6.01
N TYR A 135 -3.07 -0.34 5.60
CA TYR A 135 -2.95 -1.49 6.49
C TYR A 135 -1.49 -1.91 6.60
N LEU A 136 -0.98 -1.93 7.83
CA LEU A 136 0.37 -2.38 8.17
C LEU A 136 0.31 -3.41 9.30
N SER A 137 1.02 -4.52 9.19
CA SER A 137 1.17 -5.44 10.33
C SER A 137 1.97 -4.83 11.48
N THR A 138 2.86 -3.90 11.16
CA THR A 138 3.76 -3.26 12.11
C THR A 138 4.20 -1.90 11.62
N LEU A 139 4.36 -0.96 12.56
CA LEU A 139 4.94 0.36 12.30
C LEU A 139 6.48 0.37 12.33
N ARG A 140 7.09 -0.74 12.77
CA ARG A 140 8.55 -0.92 12.79
C ARG A 140 8.91 -2.29 12.25
N TRP A 141 9.80 -2.35 11.28
CA TRP A 141 10.33 -3.59 10.74
C TRP A 141 10.93 -4.46 11.86
N LYS A 142 10.40 -5.68 12.02
CA LYS A 142 10.83 -6.62 13.07
C LYS A 142 11.83 -7.67 12.60
N GLY A 143 12.24 -7.65 11.33
CA GLY A 143 13.24 -8.61 10.81
C GLY A 143 12.67 -9.99 10.44
N ASN A 144 11.35 -10.15 10.37
CA ASN A 144 10.76 -11.43 9.96
C ASN A 144 10.80 -11.58 8.43
N LEU A 145 11.90 -12.14 7.93
CA LEU A 145 12.04 -12.49 6.52
C LEU A 145 11.31 -13.79 6.14
N ARG A 146 10.85 -14.56 7.14
CA ARG A 146 10.26 -15.88 6.92
C ARG A 146 8.77 -15.81 6.62
N ASP A 147 8.06 -14.91 7.28
CA ASP A 147 6.66 -14.64 6.98
C ASP A 147 6.55 -13.40 6.10
N GLN A 148 6.37 -13.63 4.80
CA GLN A 148 6.24 -12.53 3.84
C GLN A 148 4.89 -11.83 3.94
N VAL A 149 3.88 -12.48 4.54
CA VAL A 149 2.53 -11.94 4.71
C VAL A 149 2.54 -10.74 5.64
N GLU A 150 3.30 -10.83 6.74
CA GLU A 150 3.49 -9.72 7.68
C GLU A 150 4.08 -8.49 7.00
N ASN A 151 4.76 -8.66 5.87
CA ASN A 151 5.45 -7.56 5.21
C ASN A 151 4.61 -6.92 4.12
N VAL A 152 3.40 -7.40 3.81
CA VAL A 152 2.56 -6.81 2.78
C VAL A 152 1.84 -5.58 3.34
N VAL A 153 1.83 -4.51 2.54
CA VAL A 153 1.15 -3.26 2.87
C VAL A 153 0.06 -3.05 1.83
N PHE A 154 -1.12 -2.67 2.30
CA PHE A 154 -2.27 -2.33 1.46
C PHE A 154 -2.63 -0.88 1.72
N ALA A 155 -3.11 -0.18 0.69
CA ALA A 155 -3.69 1.13 0.86
C ALA A 155 -4.88 1.32 -0.08
N MET A 156 -5.84 2.12 0.35
CA MET A 156 -6.92 2.63 -0.49
C MET A 156 -7.14 4.09 -0.18
N GLY A 157 -7.58 4.85 -1.17
CA GLY A 157 -7.76 6.27 -1.01
C GLY A 157 -8.39 6.96 -2.20
N GLU A 158 -8.43 8.27 -2.12
CA GLU A 158 -9.03 9.14 -3.11
C GLU A 158 -8.29 10.49 -3.12
N ASN A 159 -8.26 11.13 -4.27
CA ASN A 159 -7.79 12.50 -4.43
C ASN A 159 -8.47 13.15 -5.65
N GLU A 160 -7.96 14.30 -6.11
CA GLU A 160 -8.55 15.02 -7.25
C GLU A 160 -8.55 14.24 -8.58
N PHE A 161 -7.76 13.17 -8.70
CA PHE A 161 -7.73 12.29 -9.86
C PHE A 161 -8.72 11.11 -9.75
N GLY A 162 -9.33 10.90 -8.57
CA GLY A 162 -10.30 9.84 -8.31
C GLY A 162 -9.81 8.77 -7.34
N PRO A 163 -10.56 7.65 -7.21
CA PRO A 163 -10.25 6.59 -6.28
C PRO A 163 -9.01 5.80 -6.71
N PHE A 164 -8.25 5.30 -5.74
CA PHE A 164 -7.08 4.47 -5.98
C PHE A 164 -6.96 3.32 -4.98
N ILE A 165 -6.26 2.28 -5.43
CA ILE A 165 -5.77 1.17 -4.61
C ILE A 165 -4.26 1.13 -4.67
N SER A 166 -3.62 0.67 -3.60
CA SER A 166 -2.18 0.43 -3.59
C SER A 166 -1.82 -0.87 -2.89
N VAL A 167 -0.82 -1.56 -3.42
CA VAL A 167 -0.31 -2.81 -2.86
C VAL A 167 1.20 -2.79 -2.89
N GLY A 168 1.81 -3.28 -1.82
CA GLY A 168 3.22 -3.06 -1.59
C GLY A 168 3.79 -3.90 -0.46
N TRP A 169 4.96 -3.49 0.02
CA TRP A 169 5.60 -4.12 1.15
C TRP A 169 6.28 -3.12 2.08
N LEU A 170 6.49 -3.57 3.30
CA LEU A 170 7.47 -3.06 4.22
C LEU A 170 8.76 -3.89 4.07
N ARG A 171 9.91 -3.23 4.12
CA ARG A 171 11.24 -3.86 4.07
C ARG A 171 12.10 -3.38 5.23
N VAL A 172 13.29 -3.97 5.32
CA VAL A 172 14.36 -3.58 6.26
C VAL A 172 14.54 -2.07 6.27
N GLY A 173 14.63 -1.49 7.48
CA GLY A 173 14.78 -0.04 7.68
C GLY A 173 13.48 0.75 7.58
N ASN A 174 12.32 0.12 7.83
CA ASN A 174 10.99 0.71 7.67
C ASN A 174 10.71 1.28 6.27
N ARG A 175 11.35 0.70 5.26
CA ARG A 175 11.18 1.15 3.89
C ARG A 175 9.88 0.59 3.34
N VAL A 176 8.93 1.45 3.01
CA VAL A 176 7.65 1.08 2.40
C VAL A 176 7.73 1.35 0.90
N THR A 177 7.43 0.34 0.11
CA THR A 177 7.19 0.48 -1.33
C THR A 177 5.73 0.17 -1.61
N LEU A 178 5.00 1.05 -2.28
CA LEU A 178 3.61 0.87 -2.69
C LEU A 178 3.45 1.15 -4.17
N ALA A 179 2.84 0.22 -4.90
CA ALA A 179 2.37 0.50 -6.25
C ALA A 179 0.91 0.94 -6.18
N ARG A 180 0.61 2.15 -6.67
CA ARG A 180 -0.70 2.78 -6.72
C ARG A 180 -1.30 2.68 -8.11
N ARG A 181 -2.56 2.27 -8.18
CA ARG A 181 -3.40 2.23 -9.39
C ARG A 181 -4.64 3.08 -9.14
N TYR A 182 -4.89 4.03 -10.03
CA TYR A 182 -6.19 4.72 -10.07
C TYR A 182 -7.24 3.85 -10.74
N ILE A 183 -8.46 3.96 -10.25
CA ILE A 183 -9.58 3.09 -10.61
C ILE A 183 -10.66 3.93 -11.28
N ASP A 184 -11.25 3.39 -12.35
CA ASP A 184 -12.41 3.98 -13.01
C ASP A 184 -13.62 3.99 -12.07
N GLU A 185 -14.43 5.05 -12.10
CA GLU A 185 -15.64 5.17 -11.27
C GLU A 185 -16.64 4.01 -11.49
N ASP A 186 -16.67 3.45 -12.71
CA ASP A 186 -17.52 2.32 -13.09
C ASP A 186 -16.91 0.94 -12.74
N ASP A 187 -15.66 0.90 -12.23
CA ASP A 187 -15.02 -0.36 -11.85
C ASP A 187 -15.53 -0.85 -10.48
N GLU A 188 -15.81 -2.15 -10.37
CA GLU A 188 -16.32 -2.74 -9.14
C GLU A 188 -15.38 -2.58 -7.93
N ARG A 189 -14.08 -2.37 -8.15
CA ARG A 189 -13.09 -2.11 -7.11
C ARG A 189 -13.31 -0.79 -6.37
N VAL A 190 -14.06 0.15 -6.93
CA VAL A 190 -14.43 1.40 -6.23
C VAL A 190 -15.28 1.12 -4.99
N LYS A 191 -16.02 0.01 -4.98
CA LYS A 191 -16.88 -0.40 -3.86
C LYS A 191 -16.14 -1.25 -2.83
N TRP A 192 -14.87 -1.58 -3.08
CA TRP A 192 -14.09 -2.42 -2.18
C TRP A 192 -13.74 -1.68 -0.92
N GLU A 193 -13.71 -2.41 0.18
CA GLU A 193 -12.95 -2.01 1.35
C GLU A 193 -11.52 -2.55 1.25
N ILE A 194 -10.62 -2.01 2.06
CA ILE A 194 -9.21 -2.43 2.08
C ILE A 194 -9.04 -3.93 2.39
N ASP A 195 -9.98 -4.54 3.12
CA ASP A 195 -10.03 -5.98 3.35
C ASP A 195 -10.35 -6.80 2.10
N ASP A 196 -11.20 -6.28 1.20
CA ASP A 196 -11.48 -6.92 -0.09
C ASP A 196 -10.23 -6.91 -0.97
N LEU A 197 -9.52 -5.78 -1.02
CA LEU A 197 -8.23 -5.66 -1.71
C LEU A 197 -7.22 -6.67 -1.16
N ARG A 198 -7.08 -6.72 0.17
CA ARG A 198 -6.19 -7.64 0.86
C ARG A 198 -6.47 -9.09 0.51
N LYS A 199 -7.75 -9.49 0.57
CA LYS A 199 -8.19 -10.84 0.19
C LYS A 199 -7.89 -11.15 -1.28
N ALA A 200 -8.24 -10.23 -2.19
CA ALA A 200 -8.03 -10.41 -3.63
C ALA A 200 -6.55 -10.59 -3.99
N VAL A 201 -5.65 -9.87 -3.31
CA VAL A 201 -4.20 -10.00 -3.49
C VAL A 201 -3.70 -11.34 -2.95
N PHE A 202 -4.05 -11.72 -1.72
CA PHE A 202 -3.57 -12.98 -1.14
C PHE A 202 -4.10 -14.21 -1.88
N ASP A 203 -5.35 -14.18 -2.38
CA ASP A 203 -5.91 -15.27 -3.17
C ASP A 203 -5.12 -15.58 -4.46
N GLN A 204 -4.42 -14.57 -5.00
CA GLN A 204 -3.64 -14.69 -6.24
C GLN A 204 -2.15 -14.87 -5.98
N ASN A 205 -1.61 -14.14 -5.00
CA ASN A 205 -0.17 -14.01 -4.81
C ASN A 205 0.39 -14.91 -3.72
N ALA A 206 -0.45 -15.50 -2.88
CA ALA A 206 0.01 -16.31 -1.76
C ALA A 206 -0.15 -17.81 -2.01
N THR A 207 0.92 -18.55 -1.73
CA THR A 207 0.95 -20.02 -1.82
C THR A 207 1.51 -20.61 -0.53
N VAL A 208 0.86 -21.66 -0.03
CA VAL A 208 1.36 -22.44 1.11
C VAL A 208 2.36 -23.47 0.57
N VAL A 209 3.60 -23.40 1.04
CA VAL A 209 4.66 -24.37 0.70
C VAL A 209 4.61 -25.56 1.66
N GLU A 210 5.37 -26.63 1.36
CA GLU A 210 5.26 -27.94 2.02
C GLU A 210 5.48 -27.92 3.55
N ASP A 211 6.19 -26.93 4.08
CA ASP A 211 6.40 -26.76 5.52
C ASP A 211 5.35 -25.89 6.22
N GLY A 212 4.25 -25.57 5.53
CA GLY A 212 3.14 -24.78 6.04
C GLY A 212 3.38 -23.27 6.00
N ARG A 213 4.54 -22.80 5.53
CA ARG A 213 4.80 -21.35 5.37
C ARG A 213 4.05 -20.78 4.17
N VAL A 214 3.73 -19.50 4.25
CA VAL A 214 3.15 -18.75 3.13
C VAL A 214 4.26 -18.02 2.39
N GLN A 215 4.36 -18.27 1.09
CA GLN A 215 5.20 -17.53 0.16
C GLN A 215 4.32 -16.60 -0.68
N ILE A 216 4.80 -15.38 -0.92
CA ILE A 216 4.09 -14.38 -1.72
C ILE A 216 4.89 -14.04 -2.97
N THR A 217 4.21 -13.83 -4.09
CA THR A 217 4.80 -13.23 -5.29
C THR A 217 5.32 -11.82 -4.97
N ILE A 218 6.58 -11.58 -5.33
CA ILE A 218 7.29 -10.32 -5.12
C ILE A 218 7.66 -9.77 -6.51
N PRO A 219 7.10 -8.65 -6.97
CA PRO A 219 6.18 -7.73 -6.27
C PRO A 219 4.76 -8.18 -5.96
N PRO A 220 4.18 -7.77 -4.80
CA PRO A 220 2.80 -8.10 -4.43
C PRO A 220 1.78 -7.35 -5.30
N TRP A 221 2.19 -6.30 -6.01
CA TRP A 221 1.34 -5.66 -7.01
C TRP A 221 1.26 -6.41 -8.34
N GLN A 222 2.06 -7.46 -8.56
CA GLN A 222 1.94 -8.30 -9.75
C GLN A 222 0.76 -9.27 -9.62
N CYS A 223 -0.45 -8.73 -9.49
CA CYS A 223 -1.71 -9.45 -9.45
C CYS A 223 -2.78 -8.73 -10.27
N ALA A 224 -3.83 -9.47 -10.63
CA ALA A 224 -4.93 -8.95 -11.45
C ALA A 224 -5.71 -7.82 -10.76
N ALA A 225 -5.68 -7.76 -9.42
CA ALA A 225 -6.31 -6.67 -8.67
C ALA A 225 -5.70 -5.30 -9.04
N MET A 226 -4.44 -5.27 -9.49
CA MET A 226 -3.70 -4.05 -9.83
C MET A 226 -3.67 -3.74 -11.35
N HIS A 227 -4.33 -4.55 -12.17
CA HIS A 227 -4.47 -4.29 -13.60
C HIS A 227 -5.41 -3.09 -13.83
N VAL A 228 -5.33 -2.45 -15.00
CA VAL A 228 -6.28 -1.39 -15.39
C VAL A 228 -7.69 -1.96 -15.46
N ASN A 229 -7.86 -3.06 -16.20
CA ASN A 229 -9.13 -3.76 -16.33
C ASN A 229 -9.09 -5.07 -15.52
N ALA A 230 -9.65 -5.06 -14.31
CA ALA A 230 -9.71 -6.25 -13.45
C ALA A 230 -10.93 -7.14 -13.74
N SER A 231 -11.59 -6.98 -14.89
CA SER A 231 -12.88 -7.59 -15.26
C SER A 231 -12.93 -9.13 -15.24
N HIS A 232 -11.82 -9.80 -14.94
CA HIS A 232 -11.73 -11.25 -14.75
C HIS A 232 -10.90 -11.64 -13.51
N LEU A 233 -11.25 -11.14 -12.32
CA LEU A 233 -10.87 -11.78 -11.05
C LEU A 233 -11.60 -13.13 -10.90
N SER A 234 -11.41 -14.04 -11.85
CA SER A 234 -12.04 -15.36 -11.86
C SER A 234 -11.11 -16.39 -11.24
N LYS A 235 -11.58 -16.99 -10.15
CA LYS A 235 -11.17 -18.26 -9.52
C LYS A 235 -9.99 -18.98 -10.19
N ARG A 236 -8.81 -18.87 -9.57
CA ARG A 236 -7.70 -19.84 -9.51
C ARG A 236 -7.71 -20.88 -10.65
N GLN A 237 -6.94 -20.63 -11.71
CA GLN A 237 -6.49 -21.73 -12.58
C GLN A 237 -5.67 -22.67 -11.70
N LYS A 238 -6.24 -23.84 -11.37
CA LYS A 238 -5.49 -24.95 -10.77
C LYS A 238 -4.32 -25.24 -11.72
N ILE A 239 -3.10 -24.98 -11.25
CA ILE A 239 -1.90 -25.48 -11.89
C ILE A 239 -1.98 -27.01 -11.84
N THR A 240 -2.42 -27.62 -12.93
CA THR A 240 -2.18 -29.04 -13.20
C THR A 240 -0.69 -29.23 -13.40
N LYS A 241 -0.03 -29.83 -12.40
CA LYS A 241 1.31 -30.40 -12.56
C LYS A 241 1.20 -31.54 -13.58
N ASN A 242 1.95 -31.44 -14.68
CA ASN A 242 2.31 -32.58 -15.53
C ASN A 242 3.45 -33.36 -14.86
#